data_AF-A0A510DZD3-F1
#
_entry.id   AF-A0A510DZD3-F1
#
_cell.length_a   1.000
_cell.length_b   1.000
_cell.length_c   1.000
_cell.angle_alpha   90.00
_cell.angle_beta   90.00
_cell.angle_gamma   90.00
#
_symmetry.space_group_name_H-M   'P 1'
#
loop_
_entity.id
_entity.type
_entity.pdbx_description
1 polymer ?
#
loop_
_entity_poly.entity_id
_entity_poly.type
_entity_poly.pdbx_seq_one_letter_code
_entity_poly.pdbx_strand_id
1 'polypeptide(L)'
;MKIEELYIKLKETKDTLNIDYMKGELQRLKGIAGRLHETSDKLDSTLKALSKAREMIRSLQQIDFEDKRLSERLERLTSELRKISRLDNPDNIVDTVAYVNREALELVKDVEATTGKAKDSLKEKLEENNKALKVYARVLNQFLEEDVEVRTFYSSSTYVTELYSTLKEAEAHLNRVKEIVIQKIKERNMDQRSLNIMIDLIENGKIKVNKSNYDDIMRIISLLIEKGIQVEMSL
;
A
#
# COMPACT_ATOMS: atom_id res chain seq x y z
N MET A 1 -19.69 53.99 62.69
CA MET A 1 -20.15 52.61 62.39
C MET A 1 -19.42 51.68 63.36
N LYS A 2 -20.15 50.92 64.18
CA LYS A 2 -19.53 50.01 65.17
C LYS A 2 -19.01 48.76 64.45
N ILE A 3 -17.95 48.14 64.98
CA ILE A 3 -17.31 46.94 64.40
C ILE A 3 -18.33 45.79 64.16
N GLU A 4 -19.35 45.68 65.02
CA GLU A 4 -20.43 44.69 64.89
C GLU A 4 -21.34 44.94 63.66
N GLU A 5 -21.64 46.20 63.33
CA GLU A 5 -22.43 46.54 62.12
C GLU A 5 -21.66 46.24 60.85
N LEU A 6 -20.33 46.44 60.87
CA LEU A 6 -19.43 46.04 59.79
C LEU A 6 -19.40 44.52 59.63
N TYR A 7 -19.33 43.77 60.73
CA TYR A 7 -19.31 42.31 60.70
C TYR A 7 -20.61 41.73 60.15
N ILE A 8 -21.78 42.26 60.55
CA ILE A 8 -23.08 41.83 60.04
C ILE A 8 -23.19 42.12 58.54
N LYS A 9 -22.87 43.34 58.09
CA LYS A 9 -22.87 43.67 56.66
C LYS A 9 -21.89 42.81 55.86
N LEU A 10 -20.71 42.50 56.40
CA LEU A 10 -19.72 41.66 55.74
C LEU A 10 -20.20 40.21 55.62
N LYS A 11 -20.86 39.69 56.66
CA LYS A 11 -21.45 38.35 56.67
C LYS A 11 -22.64 38.27 55.72
N GLU A 12 -23.55 39.24 55.74
CA GLU A 12 -24.65 39.36 54.78
C GLU A 12 -24.13 39.45 53.34
N THR A 13 -23.05 40.21 53.09
CA THR A 13 -22.39 40.31 51.79
C THR A 13 -21.74 38.98 51.36
N LYS A 14 -21.13 38.24 52.29
CA LYS A 14 -20.60 36.87 52.06
C LYS A 14 -21.72 35.84 51.85
N ASP A 15 -22.87 36.02 52.45
CA ASP A 15 -24.01 35.11 52.30
C ASP A 15 -24.79 35.42 51.00
N THR A 16 -24.79 36.67 50.53
CA THR A 16 -25.32 37.06 49.20
C THR A 16 -24.37 36.69 48.07
N LEU A 17 -23.06 36.92 48.25
CA LEU A 17 -22.04 36.42 47.35
C LEU A 17 -21.61 35.05 47.85
N ASN A 18 -22.22 33.95 47.41
CA ASN A 18 -21.82 32.60 47.84
C ASN A 18 -20.37 32.27 47.41
N ILE A 19 -19.38 32.75 48.18
CA ILE A 19 -17.95 32.75 47.84
C ILE A 19 -17.44 31.32 47.68
N ASP A 20 -17.94 30.39 48.49
CA ASP A 20 -17.51 29.00 48.45
C ASP A 20 -18.03 28.30 47.18
N TYR A 21 -19.26 28.60 46.76
CA TYR A 21 -19.78 28.17 45.45
C TYR A 21 -18.95 28.74 44.29
N MET A 22 -18.64 30.05 44.32
CA MET A 22 -17.82 30.68 43.28
C MET A 22 -16.41 30.10 43.20
N LYS A 23 -15.78 29.75 44.33
CA LYS A 23 -14.47 29.08 44.36
C LYS A 23 -14.55 27.67 43.76
N GLY A 24 -15.58 26.90 44.11
CA GLY A 24 -15.81 25.58 43.54
C GLY A 24 -16.01 25.64 42.02
N GLU A 25 -16.82 26.59 41.55
CA GLU A 25 -17.07 26.78 40.12
C GLU A 25 -15.81 27.23 39.37
N LEU A 26 -15.01 28.13 39.95
CA LEU A 26 -13.72 28.52 39.38
C LEU A 26 -12.76 27.34 39.24
N GLN A 27 -12.71 26.45 40.24
CA GLN A 27 -11.87 25.25 40.18
C GLN A 27 -12.36 24.28 39.10
N ARG A 28 -13.69 24.11 38.95
CA ARG A 28 -14.31 23.33 37.87
C ARG A 28 -13.95 23.89 36.49
N LEU A 29 -14.09 25.20 36.30
CA LEU A 29 -13.76 25.88 35.04
C LEU A 29 -12.27 25.76 34.70
N LYS A 30 -11.37 25.87 35.69
CA LYS A 30 -9.92 25.62 35.49
C LYS A 30 -9.66 24.19 35.04
N GLY A 31 -10.33 23.20 35.64
CA GLY A 31 -10.22 21.79 35.24
C GLY A 31 -10.73 21.53 33.81
N ILE A 32 -11.81 22.21 33.40
CA ILE A 32 -12.32 22.16 32.02
C ILE A 32 -11.33 22.80 31.05
N ALA A 33 -10.81 23.99 31.37
CA ALA A 33 -9.84 24.69 30.53
C ALA A 33 -8.57 23.86 30.30
N GLY A 34 -8.06 23.19 31.34
CA GLY A 34 -6.91 22.29 31.22
C GLY A 34 -7.17 21.12 30.26
N ARG A 35 -8.32 20.43 30.40
CA ARG A 35 -8.70 19.33 29.50
C ARG A 35 -8.91 19.80 28.06
N LEU A 36 -9.53 20.96 27.86
CA LEU A 36 -9.71 21.55 26.53
C LEU A 36 -8.38 21.91 25.86
N HIS A 37 -7.37 22.30 26.63
CA HIS A 37 -6.03 22.54 26.10
C HIS A 37 -5.40 21.26 25.56
N GLU A 38 -5.38 20.17 26.35
CA GLU A 38 -4.90 18.85 25.89
C GLU A 38 -5.70 18.32 24.68
N THR A 39 -7.00 18.60 24.65
CA THR A 39 -7.88 18.28 23.53
C THR A 39 -7.47 18.99 22.25
N SER A 40 -6.97 20.24 22.33
CA SER A 40 -6.45 20.96 21.17
C SER A 40 -5.25 20.24 20.54
N ASP A 41 -4.30 19.77 21.36
CA ASP A 41 -3.13 19.03 20.86
C ASP A 41 -3.53 17.71 20.18
N LYS A 42 -4.52 17.01 20.76
CA LYS A 42 -5.09 15.79 20.15
C LYS A 42 -5.77 16.10 18.82
N LEU A 43 -6.45 17.24 18.69
CA LEU A 43 -7.10 17.64 17.45
C LEU A 43 -6.06 17.85 16.34
N ASP A 44 -4.96 18.55 16.62
CA ASP A 44 -3.85 18.75 15.68
C ASP A 44 -3.22 17.42 15.25
N SER A 45 -2.98 16.52 16.20
CA SER A 45 -2.51 15.16 15.90
C SER A 45 -3.48 14.39 15.02
N THR A 46 -4.79 14.55 15.26
CA THR A 46 -5.85 13.88 14.50
C THR A 46 -5.88 14.38 13.06
N LEU A 47 -5.80 15.70 12.85
CA LEU A 47 -5.77 16.30 11.52
C LEU A 47 -4.57 15.81 10.69
N LYS A 48 -3.38 15.75 11.31
CA LYS A 48 -2.18 15.20 10.68
C LYS A 48 -2.36 13.72 10.31
N ALA A 49 -2.90 12.92 11.23
CA ALA A 49 -3.15 11.49 11.00
C ALA A 49 -4.13 11.27 9.83
N LEU A 50 -5.25 11.99 9.79
CA LEU A 50 -6.22 11.86 8.71
C LEU A 50 -5.70 12.38 7.36
N SER A 51 -4.88 13.44 7.36
CA SER A 51 -4.22 13.92 6.14
C SER A 51 -3.30 12.83 5.57
N LYS A 52 -2.46 12.22 6.42
CA LYS A 52 -1.58 11.12 6.05
C LYS A 52 -2.37 9.92 5.51
N ALA A 53 -3.39 9.49 6.24
CA ALA A 53 -4.25 8.38 5.82
C ALA A 53 -4.90 8.65 4.44
N ARG A 54 -5.38 9.88 4.22
CA ARG A 54 -5.98 10.30 2.94
C ARG A 54 -5.00 10.23 1.78
N GLU A 55 -3.77 10.70 1.95
CA GLU A 55 -2.74 10.64 0.92
C GLU A 55 -2.40 9.20 0.56
N MET A 56 -2.21 8.34 1.56
CA MET A 56 -1.89 6.93 1.35
C MET A 56 -3.05 6.16 0.68
N ILE A 57 -4.30 6.41 1.10
CA ILE A 57 -5.48 5.84 0.44
C ILE A 57 -5.56 6.27 -1.03
N ARG A 58 -5.28 7.54 -1.35
CA ARG A 58 -5.24 8.01 -2.74
C ARG A 58 -4.16 7.30 -3.56
N SER A 59 -2.97 7.10 -3.00
CA SER A 59 -1.91 6.34 -3.69
C SER A 59 -2.31 4.90 -3.96
N LEU A 60 -3.06 4.26 -3.05
CA LEU A 60 -3.61 2.92 -3.24
C LEU A 60 -4.69 2.88 -4.33
N GLN A 61 -5.57 3.89 -4.38
CA GLN A 61 -6.59 4.02 -5.42
C GLN A 61 -5.98 4.19 -6.81
N GLN A 62 -4.87 4.91 -6.94
CA GLN A 62 -4.18 5.11 -8.23
C GLN A 62 -3.63 3.82 -8.84
N ILE A 63 -3.51 2.75 -8.06
CA ILE A 63 -2.96 1.46 -8.50
C ILE A 63 -3.99 0.33 -8.43
N ASP A 64 -5.28 0.69 -8.32
CA ASP A 64 -6.40 -0.25 -8.18
C ASP A 64 -6.27 -1.22 -6.99
N PHE A 65 -5.55 -0.82 -5.92
CA PHE A 65 -5.38 -1.58 -4.68
C PHE A 65 -6.24 -0.98 -3.55
N GLU A 66 -7.49 -0.65 -3.87
CA GLU A 66 -8.40 0.03 -2.93
C GLU A 66 -9.01 -0.93 -1.90
N ASP A 67 -8.95 -0.55 -0.62
CA ASP A 67 -9.84 -1.07 0.42
C ASP A 67 -10.91 -0.03 0.75
N LYS A 68 -12.12 -0.25 0.23
CA LYS A 68 -13.26 0.66 0.42
C LYS A 68 -13.57 0.93 1.89
N ARG A 69 -13.29 -0.02 2.79
CA ARG A 69 -13.53 0.13 4.23
C ARG A 69 -12.67 1.23 4.84
N LEU A 70 -11.43 1.42 4.34
CA LEU A 70 -10.52 2.47 4.79
C LEU A 70 -11.02 3.85 4.34
N SER A 71 -11.49 3.95 3.10
CA SER A 71 -12.12 5.18 2.57
C SER A 71 -13.37 5.56 3.37
N GLU A 72 -14.27 4.62 3.61
CA GLU A 72 -15.49 4.83 4.40
C GLU A 72 -15.19 5.21 5.86
N ARG A 73 -14.14 4.62 6.45
CA ARG A 73 -13.68 4.97 7.81
C ARG A 73 -13.11 6.38 7.84
N LEU A 74 -12.29 6.77 6.87
CA LEU A 74 -11.77 8.14 6.74
C LEU A 74 -12.90 9.16 6.62
N GLU A 75 -13.91 8.89 5.79
CA GLU A 75 -15.07 9.78 5.62
C GLU A 75 -15.89 9.92 6.89
N ARG A 76 -16.16 8.81 7.60
CA ARG A 76 -16.83 8.86 8.91
C ARG A 76 -16.06 9.72 9.91
N LEU A 77 -14.75 9.48 10.08
CA LEU A 77 -13.94 10.25 11.03
C LEU A 77 -13.88 11.74 10.67
N THR A 78 -13.81 12.06 9.37
CA THR A 78 -13.89 13.45 8.88
C THR A 78 -15.25 14.09 9.21
N SER A 79 -16.34 13.33 9.10
CA SER A 79 -17.68 13.78 9.47
C SER A 79 -17.81 14.02 10.98
N GLU A 80 -17.31 13.10 11.81
CA GLU A 80 -17.29 13.25 13.27
C GLU A 80 -16.50 14.49 13.71
N LEU A 81 -15.33 14.74 13.10
CA LEU A 81 -14.56 15.97 13.37
C LEU A 81 -15.36 17.25 13.08
N ARG A 82 -16.14 17.28 12.00
CA ARG A 82 -16.98 18.44 11.64
C ARG A 82 -18.12 18.65 12.62
N LYS A 83 -18.58 17.61 13.32
CA LYS A 83 -19.64 17.73 14.33
C LYS A 83 -19.15 18.37 15.61
N ILE A 84 -17.85 18.30 15.92
CA ILE A 84 -17.27 18.88 17.13
C ILE A 84 -17.55 20.38 17.25
N SER A 85 -17.53 21.12 16.14
CA SER A 85 -17.82 22.56 16.13
C SER A 85 -19.27 22.92 16.46
N ARG A 86 -20.15 21.92 16.64
CA ARG A 86 -21.58 22.08 16.99
C ARG A 86 -21.87 21.59 18.42
N LEU A 87 -20.85 21.19 19.16
CA LEU A 87 -20.98 20.75 20.54
C LEU A 87 -20.82 21.96 21.47
N ASP A 88 -21.78 22.15 22.36
CA ASP A 88 -21.76 23.24 23.34
C ASP A 88 -21.29 22.77 24.74
N ASN A 89 -21.21 21.46 24.95
CA ASN A 89 -20.74 20.86 26.20
C ASN A 89 -19.24 20.51 26.11
N PRO A 90 -18.38 21.11 26.96
CA PRO A 90 -16.95 20.84 26.98
C PRO A 90 -16.56 19.37 27.19
N ASP A 91 -17.27 18.63 28.05
CA ASP A 91 -16.98 17.22 28.31
C ASP A 91 -17.26 16.39 27.04
N ASN A 92 -18.37 16.68 26.35
CA ASN A 92 -18.67 16.03 25.07
C ASN A 92 -17.60 16.33 24.01
N ILE A 93 -17.05 17.55 23.96
CA ILE A 93 -15.96 17.91 23.05
C ILE A 93 -14.72 17.07 23.36
N VAL A 94 -14.34 17.01 24.63
CA VAL A 94 -13.16 16.24 25.10
C VAL A 94 -13.29 14.77 24.72
N ASP A 95 -14.42 14.14 25.02
CA ASP A 95 -14.67 12.73 24.74
C ASP A 95 -14.72 12.44 23.24
N THR A 96 -15.37 13.30 22.45
CA THR A 96 -15.45 13.14 20.99
C THR A 96 -14.06 13.25 20.36
N VAL A 97 -13.25 14.23 20.74
CA VAL A 97 -11.89 14.37 20.21
C VAL A 97 -11.02 13.18 20.59
N ALA A 98 -11.11 12.70 21.84
CA ALA A 98 -10.34 11.54 22.28
C ALA A 98 -10.71 10.28 21.47
N TYR A 99 -12.00 10.06 21.22
CA TYR A 99 -12.47 8.98 20.38
C TYR A 99 -11.93 9.09 18.95
N VAL A 100 -12.13 10.24 18.30
CA VAL A 100 -11.72 10.41 16.88
C VAL A 100 -10.20 10.37 16.73
N ASN A 101 -9.44 10.90 17.69
CA ASN A 101 -7.98 10.81 17.69
C ASN A 101 -7.50 9.36 17.71
N ARG A 102 -8.01 8.55 18.63
CA ARG A 102 -7.67 7.12 18.71
C ARG A 102 -8.01 6.40 17.41
N GLU A 103 -9.22 6.61 16.89
CA GLU A 103 -9.65 5.98 15.63
C GLU A 103 -8.84 6.44 14.41
N ALA A 104 -8.41 7.70 14.37
CA ALA A 104 -7.56 8.21 13.30
C ALA A 104 -6.16 7.59 13.33
N LEU A 105 -5.58 7.39 14.51
CA LEU A 105 -4.30 6.71 14.67
C LEU A 105 -4.38 5.23 14.27
N GLU A 106 -5.45 4.54 14.64
CA GLU A 106 -5.69 3.15 14.20
C GLU A 106 -5.92 3.07 12.69
N LEU A 107 -6.66 4.02 12.09
CA LEU A 107 -6.81 4.10 10.64
C LEU A 107 -5.46 4.26 9.94
N VAL A 108 -4.54 5.08 10.46
CA VAL A 108 -3.20 5.22 9.88
C VAL A 108 -2.45 3.89 9.89
N LYS A 109 -2.49 3.14 10.99
CA LYS A 109 -1.83 1.82 11.08
C LYS A 109 -2.41 0.84 10.05
N ASP A 110 -3.73 0.81 9.91
CA ASP A 110 -4.39 -0.08 8.95
C ASP A 110 -4.03 0.29 7.50
N VAL A 111 -4.01 1.58 7.19
CA VAL A 111 -3.61 2.08 5.86
C VAL A 111 -2.14 1.80 5.58
N GLU A 112 -1.25 1.92 6.58
CA GLU A 112 0.17 1.55 6.49
C GLU A 112 0.35 0.05 6.22
N ALA A 113 -0.41 -0.80 6.92
CA ALA A 113 -0.37 -2.25 6.71
C ALA A 113 -0.84 -2.63 5.30
N THR A 114 -1.95 -2.05 4.83
CA THR A 114 -2.46 -2.27 3.46
C THR A 114 -1.47 -1.75 2.41
N THR A 115 -0.86 -0.60 2.66
CA THR A 115 0.22 -0.05 1.82
C THR A 115 1.42 -0.99 1.76
N GLY A 116 1.82 -1.58 2.88
CA GLY A 116 2.88 -2.60 2.93
C GLY A 116 2.56 -3.81 2.04
N LYS A 117 1.37 -4.39 2.20
CA LYS A 117 0.91 -5.52 1.36
C LYS A 117 0.90 -5.18 -0.12
N ALA A 118 0.46 -3.98 -0.49
CA ALA A 118 0.49 -3.51 -1.87
C ALA A 118 1.94 -3.49 -2.42
N LYS A 119 2.89 -2.94 -1.67
CA LYS A 119 4.31 -2.91 -2.06
C LYS A 119 4.88 -4.31 -2.26
N ASP A 120 4.60 -5.22 -1.33
CA ASP A 120 5.11 -6.59 -1.39
C ASP A 120 4.57 -7.33 -2.62
N SER A 121 3.26 -7.20 -2.88
CA SER A 121 2.63 -7.75 -4.08
C SER A 121 3.21 -7.18 -5.38
N LEU A 122 3.47 -5.87 -5.44
CA LEU A 122 4.09 -5.25 -6.62
C LEU A 122 5.52 -5.75 -6.85
N LYS A 123 6.32 -5.89 -5.79
CA LYS A 123 7.69 -6.42 -5.88
C LYS A 123 7.71 -7.87 -6.34
N GLU A 124 6.81 -8.69 -5.82
CA GLU A 124 6.67 -10.09 -6.23
C GLU A 124 6.33 -10.20 -7.72
N LYS A 125 5.33 -9.45 -8.20
CA LYS A 125 4.99 -9.41 -9.63
C LYS A 125 6.14 -8.90 -10.51
N LEU A 126 6.91 -7.92 -10.02
CA LEU A 126 8.08 -7.41 -10.75
C LEU A 126 9.18 -8.48 -10.86
N GLU A 127 9.43 -9.22 -9.79
CA GLU A 127 10.36 -10.35 -9.74
C GLU A 127 9.92 -11.46 -10.72
N GLU A 128 8.63 -11.80 -10.74
CA GLU A 128 8.05 -12.77 -11.69
C GLU A 128 8.25 -12.33 -13.14
N ASN A 129 7.93 -11.06 -13.45
CA ASN A 129 8.14 -10.50 -14.78
C ASN A 129 9.62 -10.55 -15.20
N ASN A 130 10.54 -10.21 -14.28
CA ASN A 130 11.97 -10.29 -14.55
C ASN A 130 12.46 -11.72 -14.77
N LYS A 131 11.93 -12.71 -14.04
CA LYS A 131 12.23 -14.12 -14.27
C LYS A 131 11.76 -14.54 -15.66
N ALA A 132 10.53 -14.20 -16.03
CA ALA A 132 9.99 -14.47 -17.36
C ALA A 132 10.82 -13.81 -18.47
N LEU A 133 11.21 -12.54 -18.30
CA LEU A 133 12.08 -11.82 -19.23
C LEU A 133 13.43 -12.54 -19.44
N LYS A 134 14.06 -13.02 -18.36
CA LYS A 134 15.31 -13.80 -18.45
C LYS A 134 15.12 -15.11 -19.22
N VAL A 135 14.00 -15.79 -19.02
CA VAL A 135 13.67 -17.01 -19.76
C VAL A 135 13.50 -16.70 -21.25
N TYR A 136 12.69 -15.70 -21.61
CA TYR A 136 12.49 -15.33 -23.01
C TYR A 136 13.77 -14.82 -23.69
N ALA A 137 14.63 -14.09 -22.97
CA ALA A 137 15.95 -13.72 -23.47
C ALA A 137 16.80 -14.95 -23.85
N ARG A 138 16.77 -15.99 -23.01
CA ARG A 138 17.44 -17.25 -23.31
C ARG A 138 16.80 -17.98 -24.49
N VAL A 139 15.47 -17.96 -24.62
CA VAL A 139 14.78 -18.53 -25.79
C VAL A 139 15.25 -17.84 -27.08
N LEU A 140 15.25 -16.51 -27.09
CA LEU A 140 15.67 -15.71 -28.25
C LEU A 140 17.13 -16.00 -28.63
N ASN A 141 18.04 -16.01 -27.65
CA ASN A 141 19.46 -16.21 -27.89
C ASN A 141 19.83 -17.66 -28.25
N GLN A 142 19.31 -18.63 -27.49
CA GLN A 142 19.72 -20.04 -27.58
C GLN A 142 18.95 -20.82 -28.64
N PHE A 143 17.76 -20.39 -29.07
CA PHE A 143 16.95 -21.15 -30.02
C PHE A 143 16.60 -20.37 -31.29
N LEU A 144 16.43 -19.04 -31.19
CA LEU A 144 15.87 -18.26 -32.30
C LEU A 144 16.89 -17.38 -33.05
N GLU A 145 18.05 -17.10 -32.45
CA GLU A 145 19.14 -16.24 -33.00
C GLU A 145 18.75 -14.77 -33.17
N GLU A 146 17.89 -14.27 -32.31
CA GLU A 146 17.34 -12.93 -32.44
C GLU A 146 18.04 -11.96 -31.48
N ASP A 147 18.66 -10.93 -32.05
CA ASP A 147 19.27 -9.84 -31.29
C ASP A 147 18.20 -8.84 -30.83
N VAL A 148 17.49 -9.23 -29.77
CA VAL A 148 16.45 -8.42 -29.15
C VAL A 148 16.94 -7.95 -27.79
N GLU A 149 16.89 -6.64 -27.55
CA GLU A 149 17.22 -6.07 -26.25
C GLU A 149 16.18 -6.50 -25.20
N VAL A 150 16.57 -7.46 -24.35
CA VAL A 150 15.77 -7.87 -23.19
C VAL A 150 16.41 -7.35 -21.91
N ARG A 151 15.78 -6.33 -21.32
CA ARG A 151 16.19 -5.75 -20.03
C ARG A 151 15.32 -6.21 -18.88
N THR A 152 15.86 -6.15 -17.67
CA THR A 152 15.13 -6.37 -16.41
C THR A 152 14.93 -5.05 -15.69
N PHE A 153 13.95 -5.01 -14.78
CA PHE A 153 13.47 -3.79 -14.14
C PHE A 153 13.65 -3.87 -12.64
N TYR A 154 14.15 -2.80 -12.04
CA TYR A 154 14.37 -2.71 -10.60
C TYR A 154 13.87 -1.35 -10.10
N SER A 155 13.29 -1.34 -8.89
CA SER A 155 12.90 -0.10 -8.23
C SER A 155 13.27 -0.16 -6.76
N SER A 156 14.05 0.82 -6.31
CA SER A 156 14.35 1.05 -4.90
C SER A 156 13.32 1.96 -4.22
N SER A 157 12.24 2.32 -4.93
CA SER A 157 11.27 3.28 -4.43
C SER A 157 10.51 2.74 -3.22
N THR A 158 10.28 3.63 -2.26
CA THR A 158 9.37 3.40 -1.14
C THR A 158 7.93 3.81 -1.47
N TYR A 159 7.66 4.41 -2.63
CA TYR A 159 6.34 4.86 -3.04
C TYR A 159 5.64 3.80 -3.89
N VAL A 160 4.39 3.50 -3.54
CA VAL A 160 3.58 2.47 -4.21
C VAL A 160 3.33 2.80 -5.68
N THR A 161 3.10 4.08 -5.99
CA THR A 161 2.81 4.57 -7.35
C THR A 161 4.01 4.41 -8.28
N GLU A 162 5.22 4.68 -7.79
CA GLU A 162 6.45 4.47 -8.56
C GLU A 162 6.72 2.99 -8.79
N LEU A 163 6.57 2.14 -7.76
CA LEU A 163 6.66 0.68 -7.92
C LEU A 163 5.67 0.16 -8.97
N TYR A 164 4.44 0.68 -8.95
CA TYR A 164 3.42 0.31 -9.94
C TYR A 164 3.77 0.77 -11.35
N SER A 165 4.31 1.98 -11.52
CA SER A 165 4.80 2.46 -12.83
C SER A 165 5.90 1.56 -13.38
N THR A 166 6.90 1.21 -12.56
CA THR A 166 7.96 0.29 -12.95
C THR A 166 7.40 -1.09 -13.32
N LEU A 167 6.41 -1.59 -12.56
CA LEU A 167 5.74 -2.85 -12.89
C LEU A 167 5.04 -2.76 -14.25
N LYS A 168 4.33 -1.67 -14.55
CA LYS A 168 3.65 -1.48 -15.84
C LYS A 168 4.62 -1.42 -17.01
N GLU A 169 5.77 -0.77 -16.83
CA GLU A 169 6.85 -0.77 -17.82
C GLU A 169 7.41 -2.18 -18.04
N ALA A 170 7.63 -2.95 -16.97
CA ALA A 170 8.08 -4.33 -17.05
C ALA A 170 7.06 -5.24 -17.75
N GLU A 171 5.76 -5.08 -17.45
CA GLU A 171 4.66 -5.81 -18.10
C GLU A 171 4.60 -5.50 -19.60
N ALA A 172 4.68 -4.22 -19.98
CA ALA A 172 4.67 -3.80 -21.38
C ALA A 172 5.88 -4.36 -22.15
N HIS A 173 7.07 -4.32 -21.54
CA HIS A 173 8.28 -4.89 -22.13
C HIS A 173 8.17 -6.41 -22.28
N LEU A 174 7.69 -7.12 -21.25
CA LEU A 174 7.48 -8.56 -21.29
C LEU A 174 6.49 -8.95 -22.39
N ASN A 175 5.40 -8.22 -22.57
CA ASN A 175 4.43 -8.49 -23.63
C ASN A 175 5.03 -8.32 -25.02
N ARG A 176 5.81 -7.24 -25.24
CA ARG A 176 6.57 -7.07 -26.50
C ARG A 176 7.52 -8.23 -26.78
N VAL A 177 8.31 -8.62 -25.78
CA VAL A 177 9.26 -9.73 -25.91
C VAL A 177 8.53 -11.04 -26.22
N LYS A 178 7.39 -11.31 -25.54
CA LYS A 178 6.54 -12.48 -25.81
C LYS A 178 6.02 -12.49 -27.25
N GLU A 179 5.52 -11.36 -27.74
CA GLU A 179 5.01 -11.24 -29.11
C GLU A 179 6.11 -11.55 -30.14
N ILE A 180 7.31 -11.01 -29.94
CA ILE A 180 8.47 -11.30 -30.80
C ILE A 180 8.80 -12.80 -30.78
N VAL A 181 8.91 -13.41 -29.58
CA VAL A 181 9.17 -14.85 -29.45
C VAL A 181 8.13 -15.68 -30.19
N ILE A 182 6.83 -15.38 -30.01
CA ILE A 182 5.75 -16.10 -30.67
C ILE A 182 5.82 -15.96 -32.19
N GLN A 183 6.09 -14.74 -32.69
CA GLN A 183 6.26 -14.51 -34.13
C GLN A 183 7.42 -15.35 -34.69
N LYS A 184 8.55 -15.35 -34.00
CA LYS A 184 9.76 -16.05 -34.42
C LYS A 184 9.65 -17.56 -34.39
N ILE A 185 8.90 -18.07 -33.42
CA ILE A 185 8.54 -19.50 -33.37
C ILE A 185 7.68 -19.88 -34.57
N LYS A 186 6.70 -19.06 -34.95
CA LYS A 186 5.88 -19.29 -36.15
C LYS A 186 6.70 -19.22 -37.44
N GLU A 187 7.63 -18.29 -37.56
CA GLU A 187 8.55 -18.18 -38.73
C GLU A 187 9.38 -19.45 -38.92
N ARG A 188 9.65 -20.20 -37.84
CA ARG A 188 10.32 -21.50 -37.87
C ARG A 188 9.37 -22.70 -37.96
N ASN A 189 8.10 -22.50 -38.33
CA ASN A 189 7.06 -23.53 -38.40
C ASN A 189 6.88 -24.33 -37.10
N MET A 190 7.07 -23.66 -35.97
CA MET A 190 6.83 -24.19 -34.62
C MET A 190 5.60 -23.52 -33.99
N ASP A 191 5.09 -24.11 -32.92
CA ASP A 191 3.90 -23.65 -32.21
C ASP A 191 4.16 -23.41 -30.72
N GLN A 192 3.08 -23.15 -29.96
CA GLN A 192 3.16 -22.92 -28.52
C GLN A 192 3.72 -24.14 -27.75
N ARG A 193 3.56 -25.37 -28.24
CA ARG A 193 4.11 -26.56 -27.56
C ARG A 193 5.63 -26.56 -27.65
N SER A 194 6.16 -26.18 -28.80
CA SER A 194 7.60 -26.01 -28.99
C SER A 194 8.16 -24.94 -28.05
N LEU A 195 7.47 -23.79 -27.92
CA LEU A 195 7.85 -22.74 -26.95
C LEU A 195 7.89 -23.28 -25.52
N ASN A 196 6.85 -24.02 -25.11
CA ASN A 196 6.79 -24.59 -23.77
C ASN A 196 7.94 -25.57 -23.51
N ILE A 197 8.31 -26.40 -24.49
CA ILE A 197 9.47 -27.30 -24.38
C ILE A 197 10.78 -26.51 -24.23
N MET A 198 10.98 -25.43 -25.00
CA MET A 198 12.17 -24.57 -24.87
C MET A 198 12.25 -23.93 -23.48
N ILE A 199 11.13 -23.45 -22.96
CA ILE A 199 11.03 -22.89 -21.61
C ILE A 199 11.36 -23.97 -20.57
N ASP A 200 10.73 -25.15 -20.65
CA ASP A 200 10.97 -26.26 -19.72
C ASP A 200 12.45 -26.69 -19.71
N LEU A 201 13.10 -26.70 -20.87
CA LEU A 201 14.54 -26.96 -21.00
C LEU A 201 15.39 -25.88 -20.33
N ILE A 202 15.05 -24.60 -20.49
CA ILE A 202 15.77 -23.48 -19.86
C ILE A 202 15.62 -23.51 -18.33
N GLU A 203 14.43 -23.83 -17.84
CA GLU A 203 14.11 -23.79 -16.41
C GLU A 203 14.59 -25.03 -15.66
N ASN A 204 14.42 -26.23 -16.25
CA ASN A 204 14.70 -27.50 -15.57
C ASN A 204 16.01 -28.15 -16.03
N GLY A 205 16.59 -27.70 -17.14
CA GLY A 205 17.79 -28.29 -17.77
C GLY A 205 17.57 -29.68 -18.38
N LYS A 206 16.36 -30.23 -18.30
CA LYS A 206 16.01 -31.57 -18.81
C LYS A 206 14.55 -31.63 -19.21
N ILE A 207 14.24 -32.48 -20.19
CA ILE A 207 12.89 -32.79 -20.59
C ILE A 207 12.71 -34.29 -20.79
N LYS A 208 11.52 -34.81 -20.44
CA LYS A 208 11.17 -36.21 -20.72
C LYS A 208 10.64 -36.32 -22.15
N VAL A 209 11.28 -37.18 -22.93
CA VAL A 209 10.84 -37.53 -24.28
C VAL A 209 9.81 -38.64 -24.22
N ASN A 210 8.69 -38.48 -24.91
CA ASN A 210 7.65 -39.47 -25.09
C ASN A 210 7.10 -39.42 -26.52
N LYS A 211 6.22 -40.36 -26.88
CA LYS A 211 5.69 -40.46 -28.25
C LYS A 211 4.95 -39.19 -28.73
N SER A 212 4.34 -38.44 -27.82
CA SER A 212 3.52 -37.26 -28.16
C SER A 212 4.31 -35.97 -28.36
N ASN A 213 5.55 -35.89 -27.84
CA ASN A 213 6.41 -34.69 -27.94
C ASN A 213 7.74 -34.98 -28.65
N TYR A 214 7.96 -36.20 -29.14
CA TYR A 214 9.21 -36.63 -29.77
C TYR A 214 9.63 -35.71 -30.92
N ASP A 215 8.73 -35.47 -31.89
CA ASP A 215 9.06 -34.68 -33.09
C ASP A 215 9.41 -33.23 -32.74
N ASP A 216 8.69 -32.62 -31.80
CA ASP A 216 8.94 -31.25 -31.33
C ASP A 216 10.29 -31.17 -30.60
N ILE A 217 10.57 -32.13 -29.72
CA ILE A 217 11.84 -32.21 -29.00
C ILE A 217 13.01 -32.40 -29.97
N MET A 218 12.88 -33.29 -30.95
CA MET A 218 13.96 -33.54 -31.91
C MET A 218 14.24 -32.29 -32.76
N ARG A 219 13.23 -31.53 -33.16
CA ARG A 219 13.44 -30.23 -33.83
C ARG A 219 14.20 -29.25 -32.94
N ILE A 220 13.82 -29.17 -31.66
CA ILE A 220 14.46 -28.26 -30.70
C ILE A 220 15.90 -28.67 -30.39
N ILE A 221 16.16 -29.98 -30.26
CA ILE A 221 17.52 -30.52 -30.08
C ILE A 221 18.37 -30.20 -31.31
N SER A 222 17.85 -30.34 -32.53
CA SER A 222 18.58 -29.95 -33.75
C SER A 222 19.01 -28.47 -33.71
N LEU A 223 18.11 -27.56 -33.29
CA LEU A 223 18.45 -26.13 -33.14
C LEU A 223 19.59 -25.89 -32.13
N LEU A 224 19.58 -26.64 -31.02
CA LEU A 224 20.65 -26.56 -30.01
C LEU A 224 21.99 -27.09 -30.54
N ILE A 225 21.97 -28.23 -31.24
CA ILE A 225 23.17 -28.85 -31.82
C ILE A 225 23.75 -27.96 -32.92
N GLU A 226 22.93 -27.37 -33.78
CA GLU A 226 23.35 -26.39 -34.81
C GLU A 226 24.12 -25.21 -34.21
N LYS A 227 23.81 -24.85 -32.95
CA LYS A 227 24.48 -23.80 -32.19
C LYS A 227 25.69 -24.27 -31.38
N GLY A 228 26.08 -25.53 -31.52
CA GLY A 228 27.17 -26.13 -30.76
C GLY A 228 26.87 -26.32 -29.28
N ILE A 229 25.59 -26.28 -28.87
CA ILE A 229 25.18 -26.60 -27.51
C ILE A 229 25.11 -28.13 -27.40
N GLN A 230 25.91 -28.69 -26.48
CA GLN A 230 25.92 -30.13 -26.24
C GLN A 230 24.64 -30.58 -25.53
N VAL A 231 24.04 -31.65 -26.05
CA VAL A 231 22.83 -32.27 -25.49
C VAL A 231 23.19 -33.68 -25.04
N GLU A 232 23.08 -33.95 -23.74
CA GLU A 232 23.25 -35.29 -23.18
C GLU A 232 21.89 -36.00 -23.09
N MET A 233 21.82 -37.22 -23.65
CA MET A 233 20.64 -38.07 -23.57
C MET A 233 20.93 -39.26 -22.65
N SER A 234 20.29 -39.28 -21.49
CA SER A 234 20.32 -40.40 -20.55
C SER A 234 19.06 -41.26 -20.68
N LEU A 235 19.25 -42.57 -20.86
CA LEU A 235 18.18 -43.58 -20.92
C LEU A 235 17.67 -43.97 -19.54
#